data_AF-A0A5M3MT58-F1
#
_entry.id   AF-A0A5M3MT58-F1
#
_cell.length_a   1.000
_cell.length_b   1.000
_cell.length_c   1.000
_cell.angle_alpha   90.00
_cell.angle_beta   90.00
_cell.angle_gamma   90.00
#
_symmetry.space_group_name_H-M   'P 1'
#
loop_
_entity.id
_entity.type
_entity.pdbx_description
1 polymer ?
#
loop_
_entity_poly.entity_id
_entity_poly.type
_entity_poly.pdbx_seq_one_letter_code
_entity_poly.pdbx_strand_id
1 'polypeptide(L)'
;MVYREDIRGASGSVKKRTRAQDKLARAAADLRLRADIYRLARKAADHLGGLDPKYQPLEEKDLEARSAAIHASVRGTKNEHLPWIWRVEVEEAERSDKSKFMDTFDRIQWMRAKCRRDRWEEELILLHEEMKRVPKSFMHEATQWKHRANEGEGWYSAFAHSQHARWMNLKAMADGIFSTLPDAPSGVLA
;
A
#
# COMPACT_ATOMS: atom_id res chain seq x y z
N MET A 1 0.83 8.71 7.04
CA MET A 1 1.05 8.78 5.58
C MET A 1 -0.23 9.09 4.78
N VAL A 2 -1.42 9.11 5.41
CA VAL A 2 -2.72 9.26 4.71
C VAL A 2 -2.99 10.68 4.17
N TYR A 3 -2.62 11.73 4.91
CA TYR A 3 -2.96 13.11 4.52
C TYR A 3 -1.91 13.82 3.65
N ARG A 4 -0.69 13.28 3.56
CA ARG A 4 0.42 13.91 2.81
C ARG A 4 0.16 13.84 1.29
N GLU A 5 -0.35 12.71 0.84
CA GLU A 5 -0.70 12.48 -0.57
C GLU A 5 -1.91 13.33 -0.98
N ASP A 6 -2.94 13.39 -0.12
CA ASP A 6 -4.09 14.28 -0.30
C ASP A 6 -3.68 15.75 -0.45
N ILE A 7 -2.72 16.23 0.34
CA ILE A 7 -2.23 17.62 0.27
C ILE A 7 -1.42 17.86 -1.01
N ARG A 8 -0.53 16.93 -1.38
CA ARG A 8 0.29 17.03 -2.59
C ARG A 8 -0.56 16.96 -3.86
N GLY A 9 -1.55 16.06 -3.90
CA GLY A 9 -2.49 15.92 -5.00
C GLY A 9 -3.47 17.10 -5.16
N ALA A 10 -3.55 17.98 -4.16
CA ALA A 10 -4.41 19.15 -4.18
C ALA A 10 -3.77 20.42 -4.78
N SER A 11 -2.50 20.36 -5.23
CA SER A 11 -1.71 21.52 -5.68
C SER A 11 -2.35 22.35 -6.81
N GLY A 12 -3.26 21.76 -7.61
CA GLY A 12 -3.95 22.44 -8.71
C GLY A 12 -5.35 22.95 -8.39
N SER A 13 -5.87 22.79 -7.16
CA SER A 13 -7.24 23.19 -6.83
C SER A 13 -7.39 23.69 -5.41
N VAL A 14 -7.82 24.95 -5.26
CA VAL A 14 -8.06 25.59 -3.96
C VAL A 14 -9.06 24.79 -3.12
N LYS A 15 -10.18 24.35 -3.72
CA LYS A 15 -11.21 23.55 -3.04
C LYS A 15 -10.66 22.23 -2.49
N LYS A 16 -9.85 21.51 -3.30
CA LYS A 16 -9.23 20.25 -2.86
C LYS A 16 -8.22 20.51 -1.73
N ARG A 17 -7.49 21.62 -1.81
CA ARG A 17 -6.49 22.01 -0.80
C ARG A 17 -7.15 22.32 0.54
N THR A 18 -8.22 23.13 0.55
CA THR A 18 -8.99 23.42 1.77
C THR A 18 -9.53 22.14 2.38
N ARG A 19 -10.13 21.25 1.59
CA ARG A 19 -10.66 19.97 2.09
C ARG A 19 -9.57 19.07 2.68
N ALA A 20 -8.40 19.01 2.07
CA ALA A 20 -7.26 18.25 2.60
C ALA A 20 -6.74 18.85 3.93
N GLN A 21 -6.68 20.18 4.03
CA GLN A 21 -6.33 20.90 5.26
C GLN A 21 -7.37 20.70 6.36
N ASP A 22 -8.67 20.73 6.04
CA ASP A 22 -9.75 20.48 7.01
C ASP A 22 -9.66 19.07 7.61
N LYS A 23 -9.34 18.06 6.79
CA LYS A 23 -9.11 16.69 7.27
C LYS A 23 -7.94 16.64 8.27
N LEU A 24 -6.84 17.32 7.96
CA LEU A 24 -5.67 17.40 8.85
C LEU A 24 -6.03 18.13 10.16
N ALA A 25 -6.75 19.24 10.07
CA ALA A 25 -7.19 20.01 11.23
C ALA A 25 -8.10 19.18 12.15
N ARG A 26 -9.04 18.41 11.59
CA ARG A 26 -9.89 17.49 12.34
C ARG A 26 -9.08 16.39 13.03
N ALA A 27 -8.15 15.77 12.31
CA ALA A 27 -7.29 14.73 12.87
C ALA A 27 -6.41 15.29 14.01
N ALA A 28 -5.87 16.50 13.85
CA ALA A 28 -5.12 17.18 14.90
C ALA A 28 -5.98 17.54 16.11
N ALA A 29 -7.23 17.97 15.90
CA ALA A 29 -8.17 18.24 16.99
C ALA A 29 -8.54 16.97 17.77
N ASP A 30 -8.82 15.87 17.08
CA ASP A 30 -9.09 14.57 17.71
C ASP A 30 -7.88 14.06 18.50
N LEU A 31 -6.66 14.20 17.94
CA LEU A 31 -5.43 13.83 18.64
C LEU A 31 -5.23 14.63 19.93
N ARG A 32 -5.45 15.95 19.89
CA ARG A 32 -5.37 16.82 21.07
C ARG A 32 -6.39 16.44 22.13
N LEU A 33 -7.64 16.21 21.73
CA LEU A 33 -8.70 15.77 22.63
C LEU A 33 -8.32 14.49 23.37
N ARG A 34 -7.83 13.48 22.64
CA ARG A 34 -7.38 12.21 23.23
C ARG A 34 -6.19 12.40 24.17
N ALA A 35 -5.22 13.23 23.78
CA ALA A 35 -4.06 13.55 24.62
C ALA A 35 -4.49 14.23 25.92
N ASP A 36 -5.45 15.15 25.88
CA ASP A 36 -5.95 15.86 27.05
C ASP A 36 -6.75 14.94 27.98
N ILE A 37 -7.58 14.05 27.42
CA ILE A 37 -8.28 13.01 28.18
C ILE A 37 -7.27 12.12 28.91
N TYR A 38 -6.21 11.67 28.23
CA TYR A 38 -5.16 10.88 28.86
C TYR A 38 -4.46 11.62 29.99
N ARG A 39 -4.07 12.89 29.77
CA ARG A 39 -3.42 13.72 30.79
C ARG A 39 -4.31 13.92 32.01
N LEU A 40 -5.61 14.14 31.79
CA LEU A 40 -6.60 14.29 32.86
C LEU A 40 -6.76 12.99 33.65
N ALA A 41 -6.94 11.87 32.97
CA ALA A 41 -7.08 10.55 33.59
C ALA A 41 -5.83 10.18 34.41
N ARG A 42 -4.63 10.46 33.88
CA ARG A 42 -3.37 10.22 34.58
C ARG A 42 -3.25 11.04 35.87
N LYS A 43 -3.61 12.34 35.82
CA LYS A 43 -3.63 13.19 37.02
C LYS A 43 -4.62 12.68 38.06
N ALA A 44 -5.80 12.26 37.63
CA ALA A 44 -6.78 11.67 38.54
C ALA A 44 -6.27 10.37 39.19
N ALA A 45 -5.64 9.48 38.40
CA ALA A 45 -5.05 8.24 38.91
C ALA A 45 -3.90 8.50 39.90
N ASP A 46 -3.08 9.53 39.65
CA ASP A 46 -2.02 9.98 40.54
C ASP A 46 -2.59 10.49 41.88
N HIS A 47 -3.63 11.32 41.83
CA HIS A 47 -4.33 11.79 43.03
C HIS A 47 -4.98 10.66 43.84
N LEU A 48 -5.41 9.59 43.18
CA LEU A 48 -5.99 8.40 43.83
C LEU A 48 -4.92 7.43 44.35
N GLY A 49 -3.63 7.66 44.10
CA GLY A 49 -2.54 6.80 44.55
C GLY A 49 -2.45 5.46 43.80
N GLY A 50 -3.13 5.31 42.66
CA GLY A 50 -3.22 4.08 41.88
C GLY A 50 -2.51 4.15 40.53
N LEU A 51 -1.58 5.09 40.35
CA LEU A 51 -0.90 5.27 39.07
C LEU A 51 0.08 4.13 38.80
N ASP A 52 -0.24 3.30 37.81
CA ASP A 52 0.69 2.29 37.29
C ASP A 52 1.89 2.99 36.61
N PRO A 53 3.15 2.64 36.96
CA PRO A 53 4.36 3.17 36.35
C PRO A 53 4.40 3.09 34.81
N LYS A 54 3.62 2.20 34.20
CA LYS A 54 3.53 2.08 32.73
C LYS A 54 2.93 3.31 32.05
N TYR A 55 2.13 4.10 32.76
CA TYR A 55 1.49 5.30 32.24
C TYR A 55 2.39 6.53 32.47
N GLN A 56 3.29 6.79 31.51
CA GLN A 56 4.22 7.90 31.56
C GLN A 56 3.55 9.25 31.20
N PRO A 57 4.18 10.40 31.53
CA PRO A 57 3.70 11.71 31.06
C PRO A 57 3.66 11.77 29.52
N LEU A 58 2.58 12.30 28.96
CA LEU A 58 2.42 12.47 27.51
C LEU A 58 2.86 13.87 27.07
N GLU A 59 4.07 13.97 26.54
CA GLU A 59 4.66 15.21 26.03
C GLU A 59 4.28 15.45 24.56
N GLU A 60 4.47 16.68 24.07
CA GLU A 60 4.18 17.01 22.67
C GLU A 60 5.06 16.24 21.69
N LYS A 61 6.32 15.94 22.07
CA LYS A 61 7.24 15.09 21.30
C LYS A 61 6.71 13.68 21.05
N ASP A 62 5.86 13.18 21.94
CA ASP A 62 5.27 11.83 21.84
C ASP A 62 4.09 11.79 20.85
N LEU A 63 3.52 12.94 20.52
CA LEU A 63 2.42 13.10 19.56
C LEU A 63 2.91 13.24 18.12
N GLU A 64 4.22 13.44 17.92
CA GLU A 64 4.82 13.54 16.59
C GLU A 64 4.81 12.18 15.88
N ALA A 65 4.02 12.07 14.82
CA ALA A 65 4.08 10.92 13.91
C ALA A 65 5.36 10.98 13.06
N ARG A 66 6.49 10.58 13.62
CA ARG A 66 7.76 10.45 12.88
C ARG A 66 7.68 9.26 11.93
N SER A 67 7.38 9.56 10.67
CA SER A 67 7.31 8.57 9.59
C SER A 67 8.58 7.72 9.43
N ALA A 68 9.74 8.25 9.84
CA ALA A 68 11.01 7.56 9.82
C ALA A 68 11.09 6.37 10.80
N ALA A 69 10.32 6.40 11.89
CA ALA A 69 10.28 5.34 12.89
C ALA A 69 9.35 4.17 12.52
N ILE A 70 8.43 4.37 11.55
CA ILE A 70 7.48 3.33 11.08
C ILE A 70 8.08 2.51 9.93
N HIS A 71 8.98 3.11 9.14
CA HIS A 71 9.67 2.42 8.05
C HIS A 71 11.09 2.04 8.46
N ALA A 72 11.29 0.76 8.80
CA ALA A 72 12.61 0.19 9.15
C ALA A 72 13.68 0.33 8.05
N SER A 73 13.29 0.73 6.84
CA SER A 73 14.17 0.91 5.68
C SER A 73 14.86 2.28 5.62
N VAL A 74 14.52 3.25 6.50
CA VAL A 74 15.14 4.59 6.46
C VAL A 74 16.53 4.54 7.09
N ARG A 75 17.57 4.81 6.31
CA ARG A 75 18.97 4.81 6.78
C ARG A 75 19.17 5.95 7.79
N GLY A 76 19.68 5.65 8.98
CA GLY A 76 20.00 6.64 10.03
C GLY A 76 19.00 6.73 11.19
N THR A 77 17.89 5.97 11.16
CA THR A 77 16.86 6.00 12.22
C THR A 77 17.06 4.99 13.33
N LYS A 78 18.23 4.30 13.37
CA LYS A 78 18.53 3.24 14.37
C LYS A 78 18.42 3.73 15.82
N ASN A 79 18.63 5.02 16.07
CA ASN A 79 18.56 5.65 17.40
C ASN A 79 17.28 6.46 17.62
N GLU A 80 16.39 6.55 16.62
CA GLU A 80 15.10 7.22 16.79
C GLU A 80 14.11 6.24 17.43
N HIS A 81 13.93 6.37 18.74
CA HIS A 81 12.97 5.57 19.47
C HIS A 81 11.54 6.05 19.18
N LEU A 82 10.64 5.11 18.90
CA LEU A 82 9.19 5.35 18.81
C LEU A 82 8.70 6.02 20.13
N PRO A 83 7.66 6.85 20.15
CA PRO A 83 7.12 7.35 21.41
C PRO A 83 6.76 6.21 22.39
N TRP A 84 6.91 6.44 23.69
CA TRP A 84 6.72 5.40 24.72
C TRP A 84 5.31 4.78 24.67
N ILE A 85 4.30 5.56 24.27
CA ILE A 85 2.91 5.11 24.07
C ILE A 85 2.77 3.91 23.13
N TRP A 86 3.70 3.73 22.18
CA TRP A 86 3.71 2.61 21.24
C TRP A 86 4.54 1.41 21.72
N ARG A 87 5.27 1.57 22.84
CA ARG A 87 6.08 0.51 23.45
C ARG A 87 5.47 -0.07 24.72
N VAL A 88 4.46 0.56 25.32
CA VAL A 88 3.88 0.12 26.62
C VAL A 88 3.50 -1.36 26.60
N GLU A 89 2.78 -1.81 25.56
CA GLU A 89 2.34 -3.20 25.43
C GLU A 89 3.50 -4.17 25.17
N VAL A 90 4.51 -3.72 24.41
CA VAL A 90 5.72 -4.50 24.12
C VAL A 90 6.53 -4.69 25.40
N GLU A 91 6.76 -3.62 26.16
CA GLU A 91 7.52 -3.67 27.41
C GLU A 91 6.77 -4.45 28.50
N GLU A 92 5.42 -4.38 28.55
CA GLU A 92 4.60 -5.19 29.45
C GLU A 92 4.70 -6.69 29.10
N ALA A 93 4.64 -7.03 27.81
CA ALA A 93 4.80 -8.40 27.34
C ALA A 93 6.23 -8.94 27.56
N GLU A 94 7.25 -8.10 27.41
CA GLU A 94 8.65 -8.45 27.73
C GLU A 94 8.87 -8.68 29.24
N ARG A 95 8.18 -7.94 30.12
CA ARG A 95 8.31 -8.13 31.59
C ARG A 95 7.59 -9.39 32.09
N SER A 96 6.49 -9.77 31.44
CA SER A 96 5.66 -10.91 31.85
C SER A 96 6.21 -12.25 31.33
N ASP A 97 6.39 -12.38 30.01
CA ASP A 97 6.84 -13.62 29.37
C ASP A 97 7.48 -13.31 28.01
N LYS A 98 8.69 -12.73 28.06
CA LYS A 98 9.47 -12.32 26.89
C LYS A 98 9.56 -13.40 25.82
N SER A 99 9.66 -14.67 26.23
CA SER A 99 9.79 -15.79 25.31
C SER A 99 8.53 -16.00 24.47
N LYS A 100 7.33 -15.98 25.08
CA LYS A 100 6.07 -16.18 24.34
C LYS A 100 5.71 -14.99 23.46
N PHE A 101 6.02 -13.77 23.92
CA PHE A 101 5.80 -12.57 23.12
C PHE A 101 6.69 -12.56 21.86
N MET A 102 7.99 -12.82 22.02
CA MET A 102 8.92 -12.87 20.90
C MET A 102 8.57 -14.00 19.92
N ASP A 103 8.22 -15.20 20.40
CA ASP A 103 7.77 -16.30 19.54
C ASP A 103 6.50 -15.94 18.75
N THR A 104 5.52 -15.30 19.39
CA THR A 104 4.31 -14.84 18.71
C THR A 104 4.62 -13.77 17.66
N PHE A 105 5.50 -12.82 18.00
CA PHE A 105 5.93 -11.77 17.10
C PHE A 105 6.66 -12.36 15.88
N ASP A 106 7.65 -13.22 16.09
CA ASP A 106 8.42 -13.87 15.04
C ASP A 106 7.51 -14.72 14.14
N ARG A 107 6.56 -15.45 14.72
CA ARG A 107 5.55 -16.20 13.95
C ARG A 107 4.69 -15.28 13.09
N ILE A 108 4.24 -14.14 13.60
CA ILE A 108 3.45 -13.17 12.82
C ILE A 108 4.30 -12.58 11.69
N GLN A 109 5.55 -12.21 11.95
CA GLN A 109 6.44 -11.65 10.93
C GLN A 109 6.75 -12.69 9.85
N TRP A 110 7.00 -13.94 10.25
CA TRP A 110 7.18 -15.05 9.32
C TRP A 110 5.92 -15.28 8.48
N MET A 111 4.73 -15.32 9.09
CA MET A 111 3.48 -15.45 8.35
C MET A 111 3.28 -14.31 7.34
N ARG A 112 3.56 -13.06 7.72
CA ARG A 112 3.50 -11.91 6.80
C ARG A 112 4.52 -12.00 5.67
N ALA A 113 5.74 -12.46 5.96
CA ALA A 113 6.76 -12.69 4.93
C ALA A 113 6.36 -13.81 3.98
N LYS A 114 5.83 -14.92 4.52
CA LYS A 114 5.26 -16.03 3.76
C LYS A 114 4.12 -15.56 2.86
N CYS A 115 3.10 -14.89 3.38
CA CYS A 115 1.99 -14.38 2.57
C CYS A 115 2.43 -13.40 1.48
N ARG A 116 3.47 -12.58 1.72
CA ARG A 116 4.03 -11.71 0.68
C ARG A 116 4.72 -12.51 -0.43
N ARG A 117 5.50 -13.53 -0.06
CA ARG A 117 6.14 -14.43 -1.02
C ARG A 117 5.08 -15.18 -1.84
N ASP A 118 4.11 -15.80 -1.17
CA ASP A 118 3.03 -16.56 -1.82
C ASP A 118 2.24 -15.66 -2.78
N ARG A 119 1.94 -14.41 -2.38
CA ARG A 119 1.31 -13.42 -3.26
C ARG A 119 2.19 -13.05 -4.46
N TRP A 120 3.50 -12.86 -4.29
CA TRP A 120 4.40 -12.58 -5.40
C TRP A 120 4.50 -13.76 -6.37
N GLU A 121 4.46 -14.98 -5.86
CA GLU A 121 4.39 -16.20 -6.69
C GLU A 121 3.09 -16.23 -7.50
N GLU A 122 1.94 -15.94 -6.88
CA GLU A 122 0.66 -15.79 -7.59
C GLU A 122 0.70 -14.68 -8.65
N GLU A 123 1.22 -13.49 -8.30
CA GLU A 123 1.34 -12.35 -9.22
C GLU A 123 2.24 -12.69 -10.42
N LEU A 124 3.32 -13.46 -10.22
CA LEU A 124 4.14 -13.96 -11.33
C LEU A 124 3.36 -14.89 -12.25
N ILE A 125 2.59 -15.84 -11.71
CA ILE A 125 1.77 -16.75 -12.52
C ILE A 125 0.73 -15.96 -13.32
N LEU A 126 0.02 -15.04 -12.67
CA LEU A 126 -0.98 -14.18 -13.30
C LEU A 126 -0.37 -13.33 -14.41
N LEU A 127 0.80 -12.73 -14.18
CA LEU A 127 1.50 -11.92 -15.17
C LEU A 127 1.81 -12.72 -16.45
N HIS A 128 2.31 -13.95 -16.32
CA HIS A 128 2.59 -14.80 -17.48
C HIS A 128 1.32 -15.19 -18.23
N GLU A 129 0.23 -15.49 -17.52
CA GLU A 129 -1.05 -15.75 -18.15
C GLU A 129 -1.63 -14.51 -18.84
N GLU A 130 -1.46 -13.32 -18.26
CA GLU A 130 -1.81 -12.05 -18.90
C GLU A 130 -0.97 -11.79 -20.16
N MET A 131 0.34 -12.05 -20.13
CA MET A 131 1.21 -11.95 -21.31
C MET A 131 0.75 -12.87 -22.43
N LYS A 132 0.18 -14.04 -22.13
CA LYS A 132 -0.45 -14.91 -23.15
C LYS A 132 -1.82 -14.40 -23.62
N ARG A 133 -2.59 -13.74 -22.75
CA ARG A 133 -3.94 -13.22 -23.06
C ARG A 133 -3.90 -11.93 -23.88
N VAL A 134 -2.92 -11.06 -23.67
CA VAL A 134 -2.82 -9.75 -24.33
C VAL A 134 -2.71 -9.87 -25.87
N PRO A 135 -1.83 -10.69 -26.47
CA PRO A 135 -1.79 -10.85 -27.92
C PRO A 135 -3.08 -11.47 -28.48
N LYS A 136 -3.73 -12.36 -27.70
CA LYS A 136 -5.02 -12.95 -28.06
C LYS A 136 -6.16 -11.92 -28.07
N SER A 137 -6.18 -10.99 -27.11
CA SER A 137 -7.18 -9.91 -27.11
C SER A 137 -6.96 -8.94 -28.26
N PHE A 138 -5.72 -8.60 -28.59
CA PHE A 138 -5.42 -7.80 -29.79
C PHE A 138 -5.83 -8.51 -31.08
N MET A 139 -5.61 -9.82 -31.18
CA MET A 139 -6.09 -10.61 -32.32
C MET A 139 -7.63 -10.60 -32.41
N HIS A 140 -8.31 -10.72 -31.27
CA HIS A 140 -9.76 -10.64 -31.21
C HIS A 140 -10.26 -9.29 -31.73
N GLU A 141 -9.71 -8.18 -31.22
CA GLU A 141 -10.05 -6.82 -31.69
C GLU A 141 -9.74 -6.63 -33.17
N ALA A 142 -8.58 -7.09 -33.65
CA ALA A 142 -8.25 -7.05 -35.07
C ALA A 142 -9.34 -7.75 -35.90
N THR A 143 -9.73 -8.96 -35.50
CA THR A 143 -10.78 -9.74 -36.18
C THR A 143 -12.12 -8.99 -36.21
N GLN A 144 -12.51 -8.35 -35.10
CA GLN A 144 -13.72 -7.53 -35.03
C GLN A 144 -13.66 -6.33 -35.99
N TRP A 145 -12.53 -5.61 -36.03
CA TRP A 145 -12.35 -4.48 -36.95
C TRP A 145 -12.29 -4.91 -38.41
N LYS A 146 -11.73 -6.09 -38.71
CA LYS A 146 -11.77 -6.67 -40.05
C LYS A 146 -13.19 -6.97 -40.50
N HIS A 147 -14.02 -7.52 -39.62
CA HIS A 147 -15.44 -7.75 -39.90
C HIS A 147 -16.16 -6.45 -40.24
N ARG A 148 -15.99 -5.42 -39.39
CA ARG A 148 -16.57 -4.09 -39.60
C ARG A 148 -16.09 -3.42 -40.89
N ALA A 149 -14.84 -3.66 -41.30
CA ALA A 149 -14.30 -3.14 -42.55
C ALA A 149 -14.98 -3.75 -43.78
N ASN A 150 -15.32 -5.04 -43.70
CA ASN A 150 -16.02 -5.76 -44.77
C ASN A 150 -17.51 -5.39 -44.87
N GLU A 151 -18.15 -5.00 -43.76
CA GLU A 151 -19.55 -4.57 -43.72
C GLU A 151 -19.74 -3.08 -44.04
N GLY A 152 -18.69 -2.28 -43.85
CA GLY A 152 -18.71 -0.84 -44.02
C GLY A 152 -18.47 -0.40 -45.46
N GLU A 153 -18.91 0.82 -45.78
CA GLU A 153 -18.65 1.44 -47.09
C GLU A 153 -17.88 2.77 -46.95
N GLY A 154 -17.14 3.12 -48.00
CA GLY A 154 -16.43 4.39 -48.11
C GLY A 154 -15.42 4.65 -46.98
N TRP A 155 -15.50 5.84 -46.38
CA TRP A 155 -14.52 6.31 -45.38
C TRP A 155 -14.49 5.46 -44.10
N TYR A 156 -15.61 4.84 -43.72
CA TYR A 156 -15.70 4.00 -42.53
C TYR A 156 -14.95 2.67 -42.73
N SER A 157 -15.04 2.08 -43.93
CA SER A 157 -14.27 0.87 -44.28
C SER A 157 -12.76 1.13 -44.24
N ALA A 158 -12.31 2.24 -44.83
CA ALA A 158 -10.90 2.64 -44.81
C ALA A 158 -10.38 2.88 -43.37
N PHE A 159 -11.19 3.51 -42.52
CA PHE A 159 -10.88 3.68 -41.10
C PHE A 159 -10.80 2.34 -40.36
N ALA A 160 -11.77 1.44 -40.58
CA ALA A 160 -11.80 0.11 -39.96
C ALA A 160 -10.59 -0.75 -40.38
N HIS A 161 -10.16 -0.68 -41.64
CA HIS A 161 -8.92 -1.29 -42.10
C HIS A 161 -7.68 -0.74 -41.37
N SER A 162 -7.64 0.58 -41.14
CA SER A 162 -6.57 1.23 -40.37
C SER A 162 -6.55 0.75 -38.92
N GLN A 163 -7.73 0.57 -38.29
CA GLN A 163 -7.82 0.01 -36.94
C GLN A 163 -7.38 -1.45 -36.89
N HIS A 164 -7.80 -2.28 -37.84
CA HIS A 164 -7.34 -3.67 -37.96
C HIS A 164 -5.80 -3.73 -38.04
N ALA A 165 -5.18 -2.92 -38.92
CA ALA A 165 -3.73 -2.85 -39.06
C ALA A 165 -3.05 -2.44 -37.75
N ARG A 166 -3.60 -1.45 -37.03
CA ARG A 166 -3.11 -1.03 -35.72
C ARG A 166 -3.11 -2.18 -34.70
N TRP A 167 -4.21 -2.91 -34.59
CA TRP A 167 -4.31 -4.04 -33.65
C TRP A 167 -3.36 -5.18 -34.01
N MET A 168 -3.18 -5.46 -35.31
CA MET A 168 -2.19 -6.43 -35.78
C MET A 168 -0.75 -6.01 -35.44
N ASN A 169 -0.42 -4.72 -35.56
CA ASN A 169 0.89 -4.19 -35.14
C ASN A 169 1.10 -4.33 -33.63
N LEU A 170 0.08 -4.01 -32.81
CA LEU A 170 0.15 -4.18 -31.35
C LEU A 170 0.33 -5.66 -30.96
N LYS A 171 -0.35 -6.58 -31.64
CA LYS A 171 -0.15 -8.02 -31.47
C LYS A 171 1.30 -8.40 -31.79
N ALA A 172 1.82 -8.00 -32.95
CA ALA A 172 3.18 -8.34 -33.34
C ALA A 172 4.22 -7.78 -32.37
N MET A 173 4.03 -6.55 -31.88
CA MET A 173 4.87 -5.95 -30.86
C MET A 173 4.81 -6.73 -29.54
N ALA A 174 3.61 -7.09 -29.08
CA ALA A 174 3.42 -7.86 -27.85
C ALA A 174 4.07 -9.25 -27.93
N ASP A 175 3.85 -9.99 -29.03
CA ASP A 175 4.50 -11.28 -29.26
C ASP A 175 6.03 -11.16 -29.30
N GLY A 176 6.55 -10.12 -29.96
CA GLY A 176 7.98 -9.85 -30.03
C GLY A 176 8.61 -9.53 -28.67
N ILE A 177 7.93 -8.76 -27.82
CA ILE A 177 8.43 -8.43 -26.48
C ILE A 177 8.31 -9.65 -25.56
N PHE A 178 7.14 -10.31 -25.54
CA PHE A 178 6.87 -11.39 -24.59
C PHE A 178 7.66 -12.66 -24.88
N SER A 179 8.00 -12.94 -26.15
CA SER A 179 8.87 -14.07 -26.50
C SER A 179 10.33 -13.91 -26.05
N THR A 180 10.78 -12.69 -25.72
CA THR A 180 12.13 -12.45 -25.20
C THR A 180 12.25 -12.59 -23.68
N LEU A 181 11.11 -12.65 -22.99
CA LEU A 181 11.08 -12.75 -21.54
C LEU A 181 11.16 -14.21 -21.10
N PRO A 182 11.80 -14.50 -19.96
CA PRO A 182 11.92 -15.85 -19.45
C PRO A 182 10.54 -16.44 -19.12
N ASP A 183 10.39 -17.73 -19.36
CA ASP A 183 9.17 -18.47 -19.02
C ASP A 183 8.92 -18.49 -17.52
N ALA A 184 7.64 -18.70 -17.16
CA ALA A 184 7.23 -18.83 -15.77
C ALA A 184 8.03 -19.96 -15.09
N PRO A 185 8.48 -19.76 -13.84
CA PRO A 185 9.19 -20.82 -13.10
C PRO A 185 8.31 -22.06 -13.02
N SER A 186 8.78 -23.17 -13.60
CA SER A 186 8.05 -24.41 -13.85
C SER A 186 7.84 -25.29 -12.62
N GLY A 187 7.86 -24.72 -11.41
CA GLY A 187 7.78 -25.52 -10.18
C GLY A 187 7.27 -24.74 -8.98
N VAL A 188 5.97 -24.50 -8.88
CA VAL A 188 5.29 -24.17 -7.60
C VAL A 188 3.85 -24.70 -7.57
N LEU A 189 3.59 -25.87 -8.18
CA LEU A 189 2.35 -26.60 -8.00
C LEU A 189 2.69 -28.05 -7.59
N ALA A 190 3.14 -28.20 -6.35
CA ALA A 190 3.19 -29.47 -5.64
C ALA A 190 2.79 -29.23 -4.19
#